data_AF-A0A4U1JIX2-F1
#
_entry.id   AF-A0A4U1JIX2-F1
#
_cell.length_a   1.000
_cell.length_b   1.000
_cell.length_c   1.000
_cell.angle_alpha   90.00
_cell.angle_beta   90.00
_cell.angle_gamma   90.00
#
_symmetry.space_group_name_H-M   'P 1'
#
loop_
_entity.id
_entity.type
_entity.pdbx_description
1 polymer ?
#
loop_
_entity_poly.entity_id
_entity_poly.type
_entity_poly.pdbx_seq_one_letter_code
_entity_poly.pdbx_strand_id
1 'polypeptide(L)'
;MPDTLIPTTAADTPTVYPSEPEPDDASPWLTWIPAPDYWNASPTMFLPPPKPAPPVPIPEGVILIPTELLPPPALAHGPRAPSAIPPPQFVGPVADVAPEPPVSVPAPAPALAPAIVPTPLPLDAFPLERCARLDAALALDPAAEPNILEQHHLDLATWRALRQHWQGALRAAIRGGDLAPLRAYDDAFVGELERVRGTVTPEQHASLTRANERGARAEALAALGLPAAAILPVERVMLRRAARV
;
A
#
# COMPACT_ATOMS: atom_id res chain seq x y z
N MET A 1 -32.98 -69.47 -14.44
CA MET A 1 -31.86 -68.69 -14.99
C MET A 1 -32.35 -67.25 -15.16
N PRO A 2 -32.22 -66.37 -14.15
CA PRO A 2 -32.61 -64.97 -14.31
C PRO A 2 -31.42 -64.12 -14.77
N ASP A 3 -31.64 -63.42 -15.87
CA ASP A 3 -30.80 -62.34 -16.40
C ASP A 3 -30.67 -61.21 -15.36
N THR A 4 -29.43 -60.90 -15.00
CA THR A 4 -29.10 -59.78 -14.11
C THR A 4 -28.77 -58.56 -14.97
N LEU A 5 -29.74 -57.66 -15.11
CA LEU A 5 -29.54 -56.33 -15.67
C LEU A 5 -28.73 -55.49 -14.69
N ILE A 6 -27.50 -55.14 -15.06
CA ILE A 6 -26.67 -54.18 -14.31
C ILE A 6 -27.09 -52.77 -14.76
N PRO A 7 -27.53 -51.87 -13.85
CA PRO A 7 -27.80 -50.49 -14.19
C PRO A 7 -26.48 -49.73 -14.44
N THR A 8 -26.38 -49.11 -15.60
CA THR A 8 -25.31 -48.17 -15.96
C THR A 8 -25.29 -47.02 -14.96
N THR A 9 -24.25 -46.95 -14.15
CA THR A 9 -24.05 -45.91 -13.14
C THR A 9 -23.62 -44.62 -13.85
N ALA A 10 -24.49 -43.61 -13.79
CA ALA A 10 -24.30 -42.27 -14.35
C ALA A 10 -23.47 -41.38 -13.40
N ALA A 11 -22.18 -41.69 -13.22
CA ALA A 11 -21.31 -40.96 -12.29
C ALA A 11 -19.95 -40.57 -12.87
N ASP A 12 -19.87 -40.31 -14.17
CA ASP A 12 -18.69 -39.71 -14.82
C ASP A 12 -19.07 -38.40 -15.51
N THR A 13 -19.46 -37.42 -14.70
CA THR A 13 -19.35 -36.01 -15.10
C THR A 13 -18.01 -35.52 -14.55
N PRO A 14 -16.99 -35.27 -15.39
CA PRO A 14 -15.79 -34.59 -14.92
C PRO A 14 -16.23 -33.23 -14.41
N THR A 15 -16.20 -33.05 -13.09
CA THR A 15 -16.33 -31.73 -12.49
C THR A 15 -15.13 -30.95 -12.96
N VAL A 16 -15.34 -30.14 -13.99
CA VAL A 16 -14.44 -29.06 -14.39
C VAL A 16 -14.45 -28.09 -13.21
N TYR A 17 -13.60 -28.36 -12.22
CA TYR A 17 -13.21 -27.34 -11.27
C TYR A 17 -12.60 -26.21 -12.11
N PRO A 18 -13.13 -24.98 -12.05
CA PRO A 18 -12.36 -23.85 -12.55
C PRO A 18 -11.02 -23.89 -11.82
N SER A 19 -9.93 -23.86 -12.58
CA SER A 19 -8.58 -23.75 -12.04
C SER A 19 -8.58 -22.73 -10.91
N GLU A 20 -8.07 -23.12 -9.73
CA GLU A 20 -7.78 -22.17 -8.68
C GLU A 20 -7.06 -20.98 -9.31
N PRO A 21 -7.53 -19.74 -9.12
CA PRO A 21 -6.79 -18.58 -9.60
C PRO A 21 -5.39 -18.66 -9.00
N GLU A 22 -4.37 -18.58 -9.86
CA GLU A 22 -2.98 -18.44 -9.44
C GLU A 22 -2.88 -17.38 -8.33
N PRO A 23 -2.11 -17.62 -7.25
CA PRO A 23 -1.94 -16.69 -6.15
C PRO A 23 -1.06 -15.49 -6.53
N ASP A 24 -1.23 -14.94 -7.74
CA ASP A 24 -0.59 -13.70 -8.21
C ASP A 24 -1.46 -12.46 -7.95
N ASP A 25 -2.70 -12.64 -7.48
CA ASP A 25 -3.42 -11.60 -6.76
C ASP A 25 -2.97 -11.58 -5.30
N ALA A 26 -1.77 -11.03 -5.09
CA ALA A 26 -1.33 -10.54 -3.80
C ALA A 26 -2.43 -9.61 -3.27
N SER A 27 -3.22 -10.13 -2.34
CA SER A 27 -4.25 -9.42 -1.60
C SER A 27 -3.80 -7.97 -1.36
N PRO A 28 -4.60 -6.95 -1.73
CA PRO A 28 -4.19 -5.54 -1.60
C PRO A 28 -3.93 -5.10 -0.15
N TRP A 29 -4.21 -5.96 0.83
CA TRP A 29 -3.84 -5.79 2.24
C TRP A 29 -2.48 -6.43 2.61
N LEU A 30 -1.92 -7.32 1.77
CA LEU A 30 -0.57 -7.88 1.88
C LEU A 30 0.51 -6.98 1.27
N THR A 31 0.12 -5.99 0.47
CA THR A 31 1.02 -4.97 -0.09
C THR A 31 1.04 -3.70 0.76
N TRP A 32 0.95 -3.85 2.09
CA TRP A 32 1.70 -2.94 2.95
C TRP A 32 3.20 -3.21 2.73
N ILE A 33 3.66 -2.81 1.55
CA ILE A 33 5.01 -2.44 1.25
C ILE A 33 5.14 -1.11 2.01
N PRO A 34 6.16 -0.93 2.89
CA PRO A 34 6.41 0.39 3.44
C PRO A 34 6.41 1.35 2.26
N ALA A 35 5.63 2.42 2.36
CA ALA A 35 5.70 3.58 1.51
C ALA A 35 7.16 3.72 1.03
N PRO A 36 7.47 3.37 -0.23
CA PRO A 36 8.85 3.42 -0.70
C PRO A 36 9.37 4.84 -0.45
N ASP A 37 10.68 4.99 -0.26
CA ASP A 37 11.31 6.26 0.17
C ASP A 37 10.89 7.49 -0.67
N TYR A 38 10.27 7.31 -1.84
CA TYR A 38 9.62 8.35 -2.64
C TYR A 38 8.29 8.91 -2.08
N TRP A 39 7.66 8.31 -1.07
CA TRP A 39 6.54 8.93 -0.33
C TRP A 39 7.03 9.88 0.77
N ASN A 40 8.29 9.74 1.20
CA ASN A 40 9.00 10.71 2.03
C ASN A 40 9.90 11.65 1.21
N ALA A 41 9.96 11.47 -0.12
CA ALA A 41 10.50 12.49 -0.99
C ALA A 41 9.59 13.70 -0.88
N SER A 42 10.15 14.78 -0.32
CA SER A 42 9.61 16.13 -0.32
C SER A 42 8.74 16.37 -1.55
N PRO A 43 7.55 17.00 -1.43
CA PRO A 43 6.75 17.32 -2.59
C PRO A 43 7.65 18.08 -3.56
N THR A 44 8.00 17.46 -4.68
CA THR A 44 8.56 18.13 -5.85
C THR A 44 7.59 19.24 -6.16
N MET A 45 7.96 20.46 -5.74
CA MET A 45 7.35 21.74 -6.03
C MET A 45 5.94 21.66 -6.62
N PHE A 46 4.96 21.37 -5.76
CA PHE A 46 3.60 21.81 -6.06
C PHE A 46 3.69 23.34 -6.06
N LEU A 47 3.68 23.93 -7.26
CA LEU A 47 3.45 25.36 -7.39
C LEU A 47 2.23 25.70 -6.52
N PRO A 48 2.27 26.80 -5.75
CA PRO A 48 1.07 27.27 -5.08
C PRO A 48 -0.05 27.37 -6.13
N PRO A 49 -1.29 26.93 -5.82
CA PRO A 49 -2.39 27.11 -6.75
C PRO A 49 -2.42 28.58 -7.17
N PRO A 50 -2.62 28.89 -8.47
CA PRO A 50 -2.70 30.26 -8.92
C PRO A 50 -3.73 30.99 -8.07
N LYS A 51 -3.31 32.11 -7.48
CA LYS A 51 -4.16 32.96 -6.64
C LYS A 51 -5.46 33.22 -7.43
N PRO A 52 -6.65 32.96 -6.87
CA PRO A 52 -7.90 33.19 -7.58
C PRO A 52 -7.89 34.64 -8.08
N ALA A 53 -8.03 34.81 -9.39
CA ALA A 53 -8.10 36.12 -10.01
C ALA A 53 -9.24 36.91 -9.36
N PRO A 54 -9.09 38.24 -9.17
CA PRO A 54 -10.20 39.06 -8.71
C PRO A 54 -11.42 38.83 -9.62
N PRO A 55 -12.64 38.83 -9.06
CA PRO A 55 -13.85 38.61 -9.84
C PRO A 55 -13.89 39.63 -10.98
N VAL A 56 -13.85 39.12 -12.21
CA VAL A 56 -14.06 39.95 -13.40
C VAL A 56 -15.50 40.47 -13.29
N PRO A 57 -15.73 41.80 -13.32
CA PRO A 57 -17.08 42.32 -13.32
C PRO A 57 -17.80 41.78 -14.55
N ILE A 58 -18.83 40.97 -14.30
CA ILE A 58 -19.73 40.50 -15.35
C ILE A 58 -20.44 41.77 -15.87
N PRO A 59 -20.36 42.09 -17.17
CA PRO A 59 -21.11 43.21 -17.71
C PRO A 59 -22.60 42.96 -17.49
N GLU A 60 -23.23 43.84 -16.72
CA GLU A 60 -24.69 43.90 -16.58
C GLU A 60 -25.29 44.09 -17.97
N GLY A 61 -25.99 43.06 -18.48
CA GLY A 61 -26.61 43.09 -19.81
C GLY A 61 -26.70 41.76 -20.54
N VAL A 62 -26.15 40.66 -20.01
CA VAL A 62 -26.33 39.33 -20.63
C VAL A 62 -27.72 38.81 -20.31
N ILE A 63 -28.62 38.97 -21.28
CA ILE A 63 -29.96 38.39 -21.30
C ILE A 63 -29.82 36.87 -21.23
N LEU A 64 -30.22 36.29 -20.09
CA LEU A 64 -30.37 34.84 -19.94
C LEU A 64 -31.46 34.37 -20.91
N ILE A 65 -31.06 33.61 -21.92
CA ILE A 65 -31.99 32.92 -22.81
C ILE A 65 -32.68 31.85 -21.95
N PRO A 66 -34.02 31.84 -21.84
CA PRO A 66 -34.74 30.83 -21.06
C PRO A 66 -34.45 29.42 -21.58
N THR A 67 -34.07 28.53 -20.66
CA THR A 67 -33.60 27.14 -20.88
C THR A 67 -34.66 26.20 -21.48
N GLU A 68 -35.90 26.65 -21.64
CA GLU A 68 -37.04 25.88 -22.17
C GLU A 68 -36.99 25.62 -23.70
N LEU A 69 -35.98 26.15 -24.41
CA LEU A 69 -35.83 26.03 -25.87
C LEU A 69 -34.61 25.22 -26.32
N LEU A 70 -34.04 24.41 -25.44
CA LEU A 70 -33.00 23.43 -25.82
C LEU A 70 -33.65 22.14 -26.34
N PRO A 71 -33.38 21.73 -27.60
CA PRO A 71 -33.82 20.44 -28.09
C PRO A 71 -33.15 19.30 -27.30
N PRO A 72 -33.82 18.15 -27.12
CA PRO A 72 -33.26 17.02 -26.38
C PRO A 72 -31.96 16.52 -27.05
N PRO A 73 -30.98 16.07 -26.24
CA PRO A 73 -29.75 15.51 -26.78
C PRO A 73 -30.06 14.23 -27.56
N ALA A 74 -29.74 14.23 -28.85
CA ALA A 74 -29.80 13.04 -29.68
C ALA A 74 -28.78 12.01 -29.15
N LEU A 75 -29.28 10.90 -28.63
CA LEU A 75 -28.48 9.73 -28.23
C LEU A 75 -27.90 9.06 -29.48
N ALA A 76 -26.79 9.58 -29.99
CA ALA A 76 -25.98 8.91 -30.99
C ALA A 76 -25.09 7.84 -30.32
N HIS A 77 -25.68 6.68 -30.01
CA HIS A 77 -24.92 5.48 -29.70
C HIS A 77 -24.43 4.86 -31.01
N GLY A 78 -23.32 5.40 -31.54
CA GLY A 78 -22.55 4.72 -32.57
C GLY A 78 -21.75 3.57 -31.95
N PRO A 79 -21.72 2.37 -32.55
CA PRO A 79 -20.85 1.28 -32.10
C PRO A 79 -19.39 1.72 -32.24
N ARG A 80 -18.70 1.86 -31.11
CA ARG A 80 -17.27 2.17 -31.05
C ARG A 80 -16.50 0.97 -31.60
N ALA A 81 -15.92 1.11 -32.79
CA ALA A 81 -15.05 0.11 -33.37
C ALA A 81 -13.87 -0.18 -32.43
N PRO A 82 -13.47 -1.46 -32.26
CA PRO A 82 -12.31 -1.81 -31.44
C PRO A 82 -11.04 -1.23 -32.07
N SER A 83 -10.35 -0.37 -31.32
CA SER A 83 -8.98 0.02 -31.68
C SER A 83 -8.10 -1.22 -31.64
N ALA A 84 -7.66 -1.66 -32.82
CA ALA A 84 -6.62 -2.66 -32.96
C ALA A 84 -5.33 -2.11 -32.35
N ILE A 85 -4.94 -2.66 -31.20
CA ILE A 85 -3.65 -2.42 -30.57
C ILE A 85 -2.60 -3.03 -31.52
N PRO A 86 -1.66 -2.24 -32.08
CA PRO A 86 -0.59 -2.80 -32.89
C PRO A 86 0.31 -3.66 -31.99
N PRO A 87 0.74 -4.84 -32.47
CA PRO A 87 1.59 -5.74 -31.69
C PRO A 87 2.95 -5.10 -31.41
N PRO A 88 3.59 -5.45 -30.28
CA PRO A 88 4.94 -5.00 -29.96
C PRO A 88 5.92 -5.48 -31.03
N GLN A 89 6.75 -4.57 -31.52
CA GLN A 89 7.82 -4.89 -32.45
C GLN A 89 8.91 -5.66 -31.69
N PHE A 90 9.10 -6.92 -32.05
CA PHE A 90 10.23 -7.73 -31.60
C PHE A 90 11.52 -7.10 -32.14
N VAL A 91 12.34 -6.57 -31.24
CA VAL A 91 13.72 -6.19 -31.52
C VAL A 91 14.51 -7.49 -31.75
N GLY A 92 15.01 -7.67 -32.97
CA GLY A 92 15.80 -8.83 -33.37
C GLY A 92 17.16 -8.91 -32.67
N PRO A 93 17.84 -10.07 -32.75
CA PRO A 93 19.15 -10.27 -32.15
C PRO A 93 20.21 -9.48 -32.92
N VAL A 94 20.90 -8.58 -32.21
CA VAL A 94 22.05 -7.87 -32.75
C VAL A 94 23.21 -8.85 -32.89
N ALA A 95 23.80 -8.83 -34.07
CA ALA A 95 24.90 -9.66 -34.51
C ALA A 95 26.12 -9.61 -33.58
N ASP A 96 26.75 -10.77 -33.52
CA ASP A 96 28.07 -11.06 -33.01
C ASP A 96 29.12 -10.16 -33.67
N VAL A 97 29.79 -9.33 -32.88
CA VAL A 97 31.04 -8.66 -33.25
C VAL A 97 32.02 -8.91 -32.12
N ALA A 98 32.89 -9.87 -32.35
CA ALA A 98 34.09 -10.09 -31.56
C ALA A 98 35.12 -8.97 -31.82
N PRO A 99 35.62 -8.30 -30.78
CA PRO A 99 36.90 -7.63 -30.81
C PRO A 99 37.93 -8.46 -30.04
N GLU A 100 39.08 -8.62 -30.69
CA GLU A 100 40.32 -9.21 -30.18
C GLU A 100 40.71 -8.66 -28.78
N PRO A 101 41.15 -9.51 -27.83
CA PRO A 101 41.52 -9.06 -26.50
C PRO A 101 42.88 -8.35 -26.51
N PRO A 102 43.00 -7.10 -26.04
CA PRO A 102 44.29 -6.57 -25.63
C PRO A 102 44.73 -7.26 -24.34
N VAL A 103 45.98 -7.72 -24.35
CA VAL A 103 46.71 -8.33 -23.23
C VAL A 103 46.52 -7.49 -21.96
N SER A 104 45.64 -7.96 -21.06
CA SER A 104 45.48 -7.38 -19.74
C SER A 104 46.59 -7.88 -18.84
N VAL A 105 47.45 -6.95 -18.46
CA VAL A 105 48.36 -7.08 -17.31
C VAL A 105 47.53 -7.50 -16.10
N PRO A 106 47.94 -8.52 -15.31
CA PRO A 106 47.18 -8.94 -14.14
C PRO A 106 47.13 -7.80 -13.12
N ALA A 107 45.96 -7.19 -12.99
CA ALA A 107 45.66 -6.27 -11.91
C ALA A 107 45.75 -7.05 -10.57
N PRO A 108 46.37 -6.47 -9.53
CA PRO A 108 46.46 -7.12 -8.22
C PRO A 108 45.04 -7.40 -7.70
N ALA A 109 44.84 -8.63 -7.23
CA ALA A 109 43.58 -9.09 -6.65
C ALA A 109 43.09 -8.06 -5.61
N PRO A 110 41.83 -7.58 -5.71
CA PRO A 110 41.27 -6.72 -4.68
C PRO A 110 41.34 -7.49 -3.36
N ALA A 111 42.01 -6.89 -2.38
CA ALA A 111 42.05 -7.38 -1.01
C ALA A 111 40.60 -7.67 -0.58
N LEU A 112 40.35 -8.92 -0.18
CA LEU A 112 39.10 -9.37 0.42
C LEU A 112 38.71 -8.36 1.50
N ALA A 113 37.68 -7.56 1.24
CA ALA A 113 37.11 -6.71 2.25
C ALA A 113 36.73 -7.60 3.45
N PRO A 114 37.06 -7.20 4.69
CA PRO A 114 36.74 -7.99 5.87
C PRO A 114 35.24 -8.28 5.88
N ALA A 115 34.88 -9.55 6.02
CA ALA A 115 33.49 -9.98 6.16
C ALA A 115 32.89 -9.24 7.36
N ILE A 116 31.95 -8.34 7.09
CA ILE A 116 31.18 -7.64 8.12
C ILE A 116 30.38 -8.73 8.84
N VAL A 117 30.81 -9.09 10.04
CA VAL A 117 30.05 -9.99 10.90
C VAL A 117 28.73 -9.27 11.23
N PRO A 118 27.56 -9.82 10.88
CA PRO A 118 26.29 -9.15 11.13
C PRO A 118 26.10 -9.03 12.65
N THR A 119 26.00 -7.79 13.14
CA THR A 119 25.64 -7.52 14.53
C THR A 119 24.28 -8.16 14.83
N PRO A 120 24.14 -8.96 15.91
CA PRO A 120 22.87 -9.57 16.26
C PRO A 120 21.82 -8.50 16.56
N LEU A 121 20.60 -8.67 16.03
CA LEU A 121 19.50 -7.75 16.29
C LEU A 121 19.04 -7.84 17.75
N PRO A 122 18.79 -6.72 18.43
CA PRO A 122 18.37 -6.70 19.85
C PRO A 122 16.87 -7.00 20.01
N LEU A 123 16.43 -8.20 19.64
CA LEU A 123 15.01 -8.60 19.64
C LEU A 123 14.36 -8.54 21.04
N ASP A 124 15.10 -8.90 22.08
CA ASP A 124 14.59 -8.89 23.46
C ASP A 124 14.32 -7.46 23.98
N ALA A 125 15.16 -6.50 23.56
CA ALA A 125 14.99 -5.10 23.93
C ALA A 125 13.88 -4.41 23.12
N PHE A 126 13.59 -4.93 21.92
CA PHE A 126 12.61 -4.38 20.99
C PHE A 126 11.55 -5.43 20.62
N PRO A 127 10.66 -5.79 21.56
CA PRO A 127 9.52 -6.64 21.25
C PRO A 127 8.58 -5.94 20.26
N LEU A 128 7.71 -6.73 19.62
CA LEU A 128 6.79 -6.30 18.58
C LEU A 128 6.01 -5.01 18.93
N GLU A 129 5.45 -4.93 20.13
CA GLU A 129 4.65 -3.78 20.59
C GLU A 129 5.50 -2.52 20.74
N ARG A 130 6.79 -2.66 21.13
CA ARG A 130 7.71 -1.53 21.20
C ARG A 130 8.04 -1.02 19.80
N CYS A 131 8.26 -1.91 18.84
CA CYS A 131 8.43 -1.55 17.44
C CYS A 131 7.18 -0.86 16.87
N ALA A 132 5.98 -1.35 17.20
CA ALA A 132 4.71 -0.74 16.79
C ALA A 132 4.55 0.70 17.29
N ARG A 133 4.90 0.98 18.55
CA ARG A 133 4.92 2.34 19.11
C ARG A 133 5.92 3.24 18.40
N LEU A 134 7.11 2.71 18.10
CA LEU A 134 8.14 3.49 17.40
C LEU A 134 7.72 3.80 15.95
N ASP A 135 7.12 2.84 15.25
CA ASP A 135 6.51 3.05 13.93
C ASP A 135 5.44 4.17 13.98
N ALA A 136 4.59 4.18 15.02
CA ALA A 136 3.56 5.22 15.19
C ALA A 136 4.17 6.61 15.47
N ALA A 137 5.19 6.69 16.32
CA ALA A 137 5.90 7.93 16.62
C ALA A 137 6.59 8.51 15.37
N LEU A 138 7.28 7.66 14.60
CA LEU A 138 7.92 8.04 13.34
C LEU A 138 6.90 8.44 12.26
N ALA A 139 5.73 7.81 12.24
CA ALA A 139 4.66 8.17 11.31
C ALA A 139 4.03 9.54 11.64
N LEU A 140 3.96 9.91 12.92
CA LEU A 140 3.46 11.21 13.36
C LEU A 140 4.41 12.36 13.05
N ASP A 141 5.71 12.15 13.27
CA ASP A 141 6.74 13.17 13.03
C ASP A 141 7.96 12.56 12.31
N PRO A 142 7.90 12.43 10.96
CA PRO A 142 9.02 11.93 10.18
C PRO A 142 10.26 12.83 10.25
N ALA A 143 10.09 14.13 10.50
CA ALA A 143 11.20 15.08 10.57
C ALA A 143 12.02 14.89 11.86
N ALA A 144 11.39 14.39 12.92
CA ALA A 144 12.05 14.06 14.18
C ALA A 144 12.68 12.65 14.20
N GLU A 145 12.68 11.90 13.08
CA GLU A 145 13.24 10.54 12.99
C GLU A 145 14.61 10.37 13.69
N PRO A 146 15.65 11.19 13.40
CA PRO A 146 16.95 10.98 14.02
C PRO A 146 16.91 11.12 15.56
N ASN A 147 16.13 12.08 16.06
CA ASN A 147 15.99 12.32 17.50
C ASN A 147 15.19 11.19 18.18
N ILE A 148 14.10 10.73 17.54
CA ILE A 148 13.30 9.61 18.01
C ILE A 148 14.15 8.33 18.10
N LEU A 149 14.97 8.04 17.08
CA LEU A 149 15.86 6.88 17.09
C LEU A 149 16.97 7.01 18.14
N GLU A 150 17.56 8.19 18.30
CA GLU A 150 18.58 8.47 19.31
C GLU A 150 18.06 8.26 20.74
N GLN A 151 16.85 8.73 21.05
CA GLN A 151 16.18 8.53 22.35
C GLN A 151 15.99 7.04 22.69
N HIS A 152 15.88 6.20 21.66
CA HIS A 152 15.74 4.76 21.79
C HIS A 152 17.09 4.02 21.70
N HIS A 153 18.21 4.74 21.60
CA HIS A 153 19.56 4.20 21.37
C HIS A 153 19.62 3.27 20.15
N LEU A 154 18.90 3.64 19.08
CA LEU A 154 18.88 2.92 17.81
C LEU A 154 19.57 3.74 16.74
N ASP A 155 20.42 3.07 15.95
CA ASP A 155 20.81 3.59 14.65
C ASP A 155 19.75 3.23 13.58
N LEU A 156 19.76 3.95 12.46
CA LEU A 156 18.80 3.76 11.37
C LEU A 156 18.88 2.37 10.73
N ALA A 157 20.07 1.78 10.60
CA ALA A 157 20.26 0.47 9.99
C ALA A 157 19.68 -0.65 10.87
N THR A 158 19.96 -0.59 12.17
CA THR A 158 19.41 -1.48 13.20
C THR A 158 17.90 -1.34 13.28
N TRP A 159 17.36 -0.10 13.24
CA TRP A 159 15.91 0.12 13.19
C TRP A 159 15.27 -0.54 11.96
N ARG A 160 15.83 -0.33 10.77
CA ARG A 160 15.34 -0.94 9.53
C ARG A 160 15.38 -2.47 9.60
N ALA A 161 16.45 -3.05 10.15
CA ALA A 161 16.58 -4.49 10.33
C ALA A 161 15.53 -5.05 11.32
N LEU A 162 15.31 -4.39 12.46
CA LEU A 162 14.25 -4.73 13.42
C LEU A 162 12.87 -4.68 12.78
N ARG A 163 12.58 -3.61 12.05
CA ARG A 163 11.30 -3.44 11.35
C ARG A 163 11.07 -4.55 10.32
N GLN A 164 12.08 -4.87 9.52
CA GLN A 164 12.02 -5.95 8.55
C GLN A 164 11.80 -7.31 9.21
N HIS A 165 12.49 -7.58 10.32
CA HIS A 165 12.33 -8.81 11.10
C HIS A 165 10.88 -8.98 11.58
N TRP A 166 10.33 -7.99 12.26
CA TRP A 166 8.97 -8.06 12.80
C TRP A 166 7.90 -8.07 11.71
N GLN A 167 8.09 -7.37 10.59
CA GLN A 167 7.21 -7.49 9.42
C GLN A 167 7.25 -8.89 8.80
N GLY A 168 8.41 -9.54 8.79
CA GLY A 168 8.56 -10.94 8.40
C GLY A 168 7.78 -11.87 9.33
N ALA A 169 7.94 -11.69 10.64
CA ALA A 169 7.26 -12.46 11.68
C ALA A 169 5.72 -12.30 11.60
N LEU A 170 5.22 -11.06 11.46
CA LEU A 170 3.79 -10.79 11.27
C LEU A 170 3.23 -11.48 10.03
N ARG A 171 3.93 -11.40 8.89
CA ARG A 171 3.50 -12.10 7.66
C ARG A 171 3.50 -13.62 7.83
N ALA A 172 4.48 -14.17 8.54
CA ALA A 172 4.53 -15.61 8.84
C ALA A 172 3.35 -16.03 9.72
N ALA A 173 3.07 -15.28 10.80
CA ALA A 173 1.93 -15.54 11.68
C ALA A 173 0.59 -15.50 10.94
N ILE A 174 0.37 -14.46 10.12
CA ILE A 174 -0.85 -14.30 9.31
C ILE A 174 -1.02 -15.47 8.33
N ARG A 175 0.05 -15.89 7.63
CA ARG A 175 0.00 -17.06 6.74
C ARG A 175 -0.30 -18.36 7.49
N GLY A 176 0.14 -18.47 8.74
CA GLY A 176 -0.19 -19.57 9.64
C GLY A 176 -1.60 -19.49 10.25
N GLY A 177 -2.37 -18.44 9.95
CA GLY A 177 -3.71 -18.22 10.52
C GLY A 177 -3.70 -17.60 11.92
N ASP A 178 -2.54 -17.25 12.47
CA ASP A 178 -2.44 -16.57 13.76
C ASP A 178 -2.50 -15.05 13.60
N LEU A 179 -3.61 -14.47 14.06
CA LEU A 179 -3.84 -13.02 14.03
C LEU A 179 -3.48 -12.33 15.37
N ALA A 180 -3.07 -13.06 16.40
CA ALA A 180 -2.76 -12.46 17.70
C ALA A 180 -1.59 -11.46 17.63
N PRO A 181 -0.47 -11.74 16.94
CA PRO A 181 0.62 -10.77 16.78
C PRO A 181 0.19 -9.50 16.04
N LEU A 182 -0.63 -9.63 14.99
CA LEU A 182 -1.15 -8.47 14.26
C LEU A 182 -2.03 -7.59 15.15
N ARG A 183 -2.88 -8.21 15.99
CA ARG A 183 -3.73 -7.47 16.94
C ARG A 183 -2.89 -6.71 17.96
N ALA A 184 -1.87 -7.35 18.53
CA ALA A 184 -0.94 -6.72 19.47
C ALA A 184 -0.19 -5.54 18.83
N TYR A 185 0.27 -5.70 17.59
CA TYR A 185 0.88 -4.62 16.83
C TYR A 185 -0.09 -3.45 16.61
N ASP A 186 -1.30 -3.73 16.12
CA ASP A 186 -2.33 -2.71 15.88
C ASP A 186 -2.69 -1.95 17.16
N ASP A 187 -2.92 -2.66 18.27
CA ASP A 187 -3.31 -2.08 19.55
C ASP A 187 -2.18 -1.18 20.09
N ALA A 188 -0.92 -1.61 19.98
CA ALA A 188 0.23 -0.81 20.41
C ALA A 188 0.47 0.42 19.51
N PHE A 189 0.31 0.27 18.19
CA PHE A 189 0.43 1.36 17.22
C PHE A 189 -0.65 2.42 17.46
N VAL A 190 -1.92 2.01 17.52
CA VAL A 190 -3.04 2.93 17.76
C VAL A 190 -2.97 3.52 19.15
N GLY A 191 -2.55 2.76 20.16
CA GLY A 191 -2.35 3.27 21.52
C GLY A 191 -1.34 4.42 21.58
N GLU A 192 -0.25 4.36 20.82
CA GLU A 192 0.72 5.46 20.75
C GLU A 192 0.15 6.68 20.02
N LEU A 193 -0.59 6.48 18.93
CA LEU A 193 -1.28 7.58 18.25
C LEU A 193 -2.28 8.26 19.20
N GLU A 194 -3.08 7.47 19.91
CA GLU A 194 -4.06 7.96 20.88
C GLU A 194 -3.40 8.66 22.08
N ARG A 195 -2.19 8.26 22.46
CA ARG A 195 -1.40 8.93 23.50
C ARG A 195 -0.98 10.35 23.12
N VAL A 196 -0.61 10.58 21.86
CA VAL A 196 -0.11 11.88 21.37
C VAL A 196 -1.26 12.79 20.94
N ARG A 197 -2.21 12.25 20.18
CA ARG A 197 -3.31 13.00 19.55
C ARG A 197 -4.58 13.04 20.41
N GLY A 198 -4.77 12.03 21.26
CA GLY A 198 -6.05 11.72 21.90
C GLY A 198 -6.78 10.56 21.21
N THR A 199 -7.74 9.98 21.94
CA THR A 199 -8.50 8.79 21.54
C THR A 199 -9.17 8.95 20.18
N VAL A 200 -9.16 7.88 19.37
CA VAL A 200 -9.93 7.81 18.14
C VAL A 200 -11.35 7.36 18.47
N THR A 201 -12.34 8.23 18.25
CA THR A 201 -13.73 7.92 18.59
C THR A 201 -14.43 7.16 17.45
N PRO A 202 -15.51 6.41 17.74
CA PRO A 202 -16.32 5.76 16.70
C PRO A 202 -16.86 6.74 15.64
N GLU A 203 -17.18 7.97 16.02
CA GLU A 203 -17.68 9.02 15.12
C GLU A 203 -16.58 9.52 14.17
N GLN A 204 -15.34 9.62 14.66
CA GLN A 204 -14.18 9.93 13.85
C GLN A 204 -13.90 8.81 12.84
N HIS A 205 -13.98 7.55 13.29
CA HIS A 205 -13.87 6.39 12.40
C HIS A 205 -14.96 6.40 11.32
N ALA A 206 -16.23 6.60 11.69
CA ALA A 206 -17.33 6.70 10.73
C ALA A 206 -17.14 7.85 9.73
N SER A 207 -16.54 8.97 10.18
CA SER A 207 -16.20 10.09 9.29
C SER A 207 -15.10 9.74 8.30
N LEU A 208 -14.08 8.98 8.73
CA LEU A 208 -13.04 8.44 7.84
C LEU A 208 -13.62 7.48 6.79
N THR A 209 -14.53 6.59 7.18
CA THR A 209 -15.21 5.68 6.25
C THR A 209 -15.98 6.44 5.17
N ARG A 210 -16.81 7.41 5.57
CA ARG A 210 -17.55 8.27 4.61
C ARG A 210 -16.63 9.09 3.71
N ALA A 211 -15.50 9.57 4.23
CA ALA A 211 -14.53 10.29 3.43
C ALA A 211 -13.85 9.37 2.40
N ASN A 212 -13.56 8.12 2.78
CA ASN A 212 -13.02 7.11 1.86
C ASN A 212 -13.98 6.81 0.71
N GLU A 213 -15.28 6.67 0.99
CA GLU A 213 -16.32 6.48 -0.04
C GLU A 213 -16.38 7.62 -1.06
N ARG A 214 -15.97 8.84 -0.67
CA ARG A 214 -15.94 10.02 -1.54
C ARG A 214 -14.56 10.30 -2.16
N GLY A 215 -13.58 9.43 -1.95
CA GLY A 215 -12.20 9.66 -2.41
C GLY A 215 -11.44 10.75 -1.64
N ALA A 216 -11.97 11.25 -0.52
CA ALA A 216 -11.40 12.31 0.31
C ALA A 216 -10.65 11.78 1.55
N ARG A 217 -10.12 10.55 1.47
CA ARG A 217 -9.52 9.85 2.64
C ARG A 217 -8.31 10.57 3.21
N ALA A 218 -7.40 11.03 2.34
CA ALA A 218 -6.17 11.69 2.75
C ALA A 218 -6.45 13.00 3.51
N GLU A 219 -7.40 13.80 3.01
CA GLU A 219 -7.86 15.03 3.64
C GLU A 219 -8.46 14.77 5.03
N ALA A 220 -9.29 13.74 5.16
CA ALA A 220 -9.91 13.38 6.42
C ALA A 220 -8.88 12.89 7.46
N LEU A 221 -7.85 12.15 7.04
CA LEU A 221 -6.74 11.75 7.92
C LEU A 221 -5.94 12.97 8.38
N ALA A 222 -5.60 13.88 7.46
CA ALA A 222 -4.89 15.11 7.79
C ALA A 222 -5.70 15.99 8.76
N ALA A 223 -7.02 16.13 8.53
CA ALA A 223 -7.92 16.86 9.42
C ALA A 223 -7.99 16.26 10.83
N LEU A 224 -7.79 14.94 10.95
CA LEU A 224 -7.71 14.25 12.24
C LEU A 224 -6.27 14.19 12.80
N GLY A 225 -5.25 14.68 12.09
CA GLY A 225 -3.86 14.54 12.51
C GLY A 225 -3.39 13.08 12.55
N LEU A 226 -3.95 12.22 11.70
CA LEU A 226 -3.58 10.81 11.60
C LEU A 226 -2.65 10.60 10.41
N PRO A 227 -1.55 9.84 10.57
CA PRO A 227 -0.69 9.50 9.44
C PRO A 227 -1.40 8.52 8.50
N ALA A 228 -0.99 8.50 7.23
CA ALA A 228 -1.55 7.57 6.23
C ALA A 228 -1.42 6.09 6.66
N ALA A 229 -0.31 5.75 7.33
CA ALA A 229 -0.10 4.41 7.90
C ALA A 229 -1.17 4.03 8.94
N ALA A 230 -1.83 4.98 9.60
CA ALA A 230 -2.82 4.67 10.64
C ALA A 230 -4.10 4.01 10.11
N ILE A 231 -4.35 4.08 8.80
CA ILE A 231 -5.57 3.61 8.15
C ILE A 231 -6.00 2.21 8.62
N LEU A 232 -5.19 1.18 8.34
CA LEU A 232 -5.61 -0.20 8.59
C LEU A 232 -5.56 -0.56 10.08
N PRO A 233 -4.55 -0.15 10.86
CA PRO A 233 -4.54 -0.39 12.30
C PRO A 233 -5.76 0.22 13.00
N VAL A 234 -6.13 1.47 12.66
CA VAL A 234 -7.30 2.13 13.23
C VAL A 234 -8.58 1.39 12.84
N GLU A 235 -8.77 1.07 11.57
CA GLU A 235 -9.96 0.34 11.09
C GLU A 235 -10.11 -1.01 11.81
N ARG A 236 -9.04 -1.82 11.87
CA ARG A 236 -9.06 -3.11 12.54
C ARG A 236 -9.31 -2.99 14.05
N VAL A 237 -8.72 -2.00 14.73
CA VAL A 237 -8.96 -1.75 16.16
C VAL A 237 -10.40 -1.34 16.40
N MET A 238 -10.96 -0.45 15.59
CA MET A 238 -12.34 0.03 15.73
C MET A 238 -13.36 -1.09 15.51
N LEU A 239 -13.17 -1.93 14.50
CA LEU A 239 -14.01 -3.11 14.26
C LEU A 239 -13.97 -4.07 15.45
N ARG A 240 -12.78 -4.32 16.02
CA ARG A 240 -12.65 -5.16 17.23
C ARG A 240 -13.32 -4.54 18.45
N ARG A 241 -13.21 -3.22 18.64
CA ARG A 241 -13.88 -2.51 19.75
C ARG A 241 -15.40 -2.59 19.61
N ALA A 242 -15.93 -2.43 18.41
CA ALA A 242 -17.36 -2.53 18.13
C ALA A 242 -17.93 -3.94 18.37
N ALA A 243 -17.16 -5.00 18.06
CA ALA A 243 -17.59 -6.38 18.28
C ALA A 243 -17.61 -6.83 19.76
N ARG A 244 -17.12 -5.99 20.69
CA ARG A 244 -17.12 -6.26 22.14
C ARG A 244 -18.33 -5.67 22.87
N VAL A 245 -19.15 -4.90 22.17
CA VAL A 245 -20.39 -4.29 22.68
C VAL A 245 -21.53 -5.29 22.54
#